data_AF-A0A8T7GK16-F1
#
_entry.id   AF-A0A8T7GK16-F1
#
_cell.length_a   1.000
_cell.length_b   1.000
_cell.length_c   1.000
_cell.angle_alpha   90.00
_cell.angle_beta   90.00
_cell.angle_gamma   90.00
#
_symmetry.space_group_name_H-M   'P 1'
#
loop_
_entity.id
_entity.type
_entity.pdbx_description
1 polymer ?
#
loop_
_entity_poly.entity_id
_entity_poly.type
_entity_poly.pdbx_seq_one_letter_code
_entity_poly.pdbx_strand_id
1 'polypeptide(L)'
;MKKEDNKKISTVLLMIIITGMIAIPFGDPRLIIISIGLELSFIVLLILTLKKKDIALYFCIIISLIVIIGNSLAPPHINIIMTFSKPLNAILLIIGGYVLQILLLYYSVKILKRDKI
;
A
#
# COMPACT_ATOMS: atom_id res chain seq x y z
N MET A 1 13.40 -15.10 6.31
CA MET A 1 13.64 -13.88 5.49
C MET A 1 15.13 -13.47 5.31
N LYS A 2 15.66 -13.40 4.07
CA LYS A 2 17.03 -12.90 3.76
C LYS A 2 17.11 -11.36 3.86
N LYS A 3 18.29 -10.83 4.20
CA LYS A 3 18.53 -9.38 4.40
C LYS A 3 18.20 -8.53 3.16
N GLU A 4 18.44 -9.04 1.96
CA GLU A 4 18.16 -8.35 0.70
C GLU A 4 16.66 -8.21 0.41
N ASP A 5 15.87 -9.22 0.78
CA ASP A 5 14.43 -9.23 0.55
C ASP A 5 13.68 -8.29 1.48
N ASN A 6 14.11 -8.23 2.74
CA ASN A 6 13.60 -7.23 3.69
C ASN A 6 13.84 -5.83 3.15
N LYS A 7 15.02 -5.59 2.56
CA LYS A 7 15.35 -4.28 2.00
C LYS A 7 14.35 -3.90 0.90
N LYS A 8 14.02 -4.84 0.00
CA LYS A 8 13.04 -4.61 -1.07
C LYS A 8 11.65 -4.27 -0.52
N ILE A 9 11.12 -5.08 0.40
CA ILE A 9 9.80 -4.81 1.00
C ILE A 9 9.79 -3.50 1.79
N SER A 10 10.81 -3.27 2.63
CA SER A 10 10.91 -2.03 3.42
C SER A 10 10.97 -0.79 2.54
N THR A 11 11.64 -0.86 1.38
CA THR A 11 11.63 0.24 0.40
C THR A 11 10.24 0.47 -0.17
N VAL A 12 9.50 -0.59 -0.53
CA VAL A 12 8.13 -0.45 -1.03
C VAL A 12 7.20 0.13 0.04
N LEU A 13 7.27 -0.37 1.27
CA LEU A 13 6.49 0.16 2.40
C LEU A 13 6.81 1.64 2.66
N LEU A 14 8.07 2.05 2.58
CA LEU A 14 8.46 3.45 2.72
C LEU A 14 7.84 4.31 1.61
N MET A 15 7.84 3.84 0.36
CA MET A 15 7.21 4.55 -0.74
C MET A 15 5.69 4.64 -0.57
N ILE A 16 5.06 3.60 -0.03
CA ILE A 16 3.62 3.62 0.28
C ILE A 16 3.34 4.71 1.31
N ILE A 17 4.13 4.78 2.38
CA ILE A 17 3.98 5.77 3.45
C ILE A 17 4.14 7.20 2.88
N ILE A 18 5.19 7.45 2.12
CA ILE A 18 5.42 8.76 1.51
C ILE A 18 4.23 9.15 0.59
N THR A 19 3.77 8.21 -0.23
CA THR A 19 2.64 8.45 -1.13
C THR A 19 1.33 8.68 -0.35
N GLY A 20 1.11 7.93 0.73
CA GLY A 20 -0.04 8.03 1.61
C GLY A 20 -0.10 9.38 2.32
N MET A 21 1.01 9.83 2.92
CA MET A 21 1.13 11.16 3.52
C MET A 21 0.80 12.28 2.54
N ILE A 22 1.25 12.17 1.28
CA ILE A 22 0.92 13.14 0.23
C ILE A 22 -0.56 13.04 -0.15
N ALA A 23 -1.14 11.82 -0.21
CA ALA A 23 -2.51 11.60 -0.66
C ALA A 23 -3.60 11.97 0.35
N ILE A 24 -3.34 11.86 1.66
CA ILE A 24 -4.31 12.21 2.72
C ILE A 24 -4.93 13.61 2.56
N PRO A 25 -4.16 14.71 2.38
CA PRO A 25 -4.74 16.05 2.23
C PRO A 25 -5.56 16.22 0.95
N PHE A 26 -5.30 15.41 -0.08
CA PHE A 26 -6.04 15.48 -1.35
C PHE A 26 -7.26 14.55 -1.40
N GLY A 27 -7.44 13.69 -0.41
CA GLY A 27 -8.53 12.72 -0.31
C GLY A 27 -9.88 13.31 0.11
N ASP A 28 -10.86 12.42 0.37
CA ASP A 28 -12.16 12.83 0.95
C ASP A 28 -11.97 13.13 2.45
N PRO A 29 -12.32 14.34 2.94
CA PRO A 29 -12.18 14.71 4.35
C PRO A 29 -12.89 13.76 5.32
N ARG A 30 -13.99 13.13 4.87
CA ARG A 30 -14.80 12.19 5.68
C ARG A 30 -14.05 10.91 5.99
N LEU A 31 -13.04 10.55 5.19
CA LEU A 31 -12.26 9.33 5.32
C LEU A 31 -10.91 9.54 6.01
N ILE A 32 -10.58 10.77 6.45
CA ILE A 32 -9.27 11.11 7.04
C ILE A 32 -8.89 10.16 8.18
N ILE A 33 -9.83 9.85 9.08
CA ILE A 33 -9.56 8.96 10.23
C ILE A 33 -9.17 7.56 9.76
N ILE A 34 -9.86 7.02 8.75
CA ILE A 34 -9.59 5.71 8.18
C ILE A 34 -8.25 5.72 7.44
N SER A 35 -7.96 6.77 6.67
CA SER A 35 -6.69 6.94 5.97
C SER A 35 -5.51 7.01 6.92
N ILE A 36 -5.63 7.73 8.04
CA ILE A 36 -4.59 7.77 9.09
C ILE A 36 -4.41 6.39 9.73
N GLY A 37 -5.50 5.67 10.01
CA GLY A 37 -5.42 4.31 10.56
C GLY A 37 -4.71 3.33 9.61
N LEU A 38 -4.98 3.44 8.32
CA LEU A 38 -4.32 2.65 7.28
C LEU A 38 -2.82 2.99 7.18
N GLU A 39 -2.49 4.28 7.22
CA GLU A 39 -1.10 4.77 7.20
C GLU A 39 -0.29 4.25 8.39
N LEU A 40 -0.87 4.32 9.59
CA LEU A 40 -0.27 3.75 10.80
C LEU A 40 -0.05 2.23 10.66
N SER A 41 -0.97 1.53 10.01
CA SER A 41 -0.83 0.09 9.76
C SER A 41 0.38 -0.22 8.87
N PHE A 42 0.64 0.61 7.84
CA PHE A 42 1.85 0.49 7.01
C PHE A 42 3.13 0.78 7.79
N ILE A 43 3.13 1.77 8.69
CA ILE A 43 4.26 2.07 9.57
C ILE A 43 4.55 0.88 10.51
N VAL A 44 3.51 0.29 11.11
CA VAL A 44 3.65 -0.90 11.96
C VAL A 44 4.21 -2.07 11.15
N LEU A 45 3.74 -2.28 9.93
CA LEU A 45 4.26 -3.33 9.03
C LEU A 45 5.71 -3.11 8.63
N LEU A 46 6.12 -1.86 8.43
CA LEU A 46 7.52 -1.52 8.17
C LEU A 46 8.40 -1.93 9.35
N ILE A 47 8.01 -1.57 10.58
CA ILE A 47 8.75 -1.95 11.79
C ILE A 47 8.79 -3.49 11.94
N LEU A 48 7.68 -4.17 11.67
CA LEU A 48 7.59 -5.63 11.78
C LEU A 48 8.47 -6.35 10.74
N THR A 49 8.53 -5.80 9.52
CA THR A 49 9.39 -6.28 8.43
C THR A 49 10.87 -6.07 8.74
N LEU A 50 11.23 -4.93 9.33
CA LEU A 50 12.60 -4.65 9.79
C LEU A 50 13.05 -5.61 10.90
N LYS A 51 12.12 -5.99 11.79
CA LYS A 51 12.32 -7.05 12.81
C LYS A 51 12.36 -8.47 12.23
N LYS A 52 12.29 -8.61 10.91
CA LYS A 52 12.38 -9.88 10.15
C LYS A 52 11.32 -10.93 10.55
N LYS A 53 10.15 -10.50 11.00
CA LYS A 53 9.09 -11.44 11.35
C LYS A 53 8.37 -11.91 10.09
N ASP A 54 8.36 -13.20 9.83
CA ASP A 54 7.68 -13.77 8.65
C ASP A 54 6.16 -13.52 8.69
N ILE A 55 5.59 -13.33 9.88
CA ILE A 55 4.18 -12.94 10.05
C ILE A 55 3.85 -11.61 9.35
N ALA A 56 4.83 -10.70 9.22
CA ALA A 56 4.65 -9.42 8.55
C ALA A 56 4.30 -9.62 7.06
N LEU A 57 4.83 -10.65 6.41
CA LEU A 57 4.56 -10.93 5.00
C LEU A 57 3.09 -11.27 4.75
N TYR A 58 2.48 -12.04 5.65
CA TYR A 58 1.06 -12.36 5.58
C TYR A 58 0.19 -11.11 5.73
N PHE A 59 0.52 -10.25 6.71
CA PHE A 59 -0.20 -8.98 6.88
C PHE A 59 0.00 -8.03 5.69
N CYS A 60 1.20 -7.98 5.09
CA CYS A 60 1.46 -7.19 3.88
C CYS A 60 0.57 -7.65 2.69
N ILE A 61 0.35 -8.96 2.55
CA ILE A 61 -0.56 -9.49 1.51
C ILE A 61 -2.01 -9.07 1.78
N ILE A 62 -2.47 -9.29 3.02
CA ILE A 62 -3.85 -8.97 3.42
C ILE A 62 -4.14 -7.48 3.22
N ILE A 63 -3.26 -6.60 3.73
CA ILE A 63 -3.48 -5.16 3.63
C ILE A 63 -3.41 -4.67 2.18
N SER A 64 -2.52 -5.23 1.36
CA SER A 64 -2.43 -4.91 -0.07
C SER A 64 -3.73 -5.23 -0.80
N LEU A 65 -4.32 -6.39 -0.54
CA LEU A 65 -5.62 -6.78 -1.10
C LEU A 65 -6.74 -5.85 -0.64
N ILE A 66 -6.78 -5.51 0.66
CA ILE A 66 -7.76 -4.57 1.21
C ILE A 66 -7.67 -3.22 0.50
N VAL A 67 -6.46 -2.70 0.28
CA VAL A 67 -6.27 -1.41 -0.40
C VAL A 67 -6.67 -1.47 -1.86
N ILE A 68 -6.33 -2.53 -2.59
CA ILE A 68 -6.72 -2.69 -3.99
C ILE A 68 -8.25 -2.77 -4.11
N ILE A 69 -8.91 -3.58 -3.27
CA ILE A 69 -10.37 -3.74 -3.27
C ILE A 69 -11.05 -2.43 -2.84
N GLY A 70 -10.60 -1.83 -1.74
CA GLY A 70 -11.14 -0.58 -1.22
C GLY A 70 -11.02 0.57 -2.22
N ASN A 71 -9.89 0.64 -2.92
CA ASN A 71 -9.73 1.57 -4.03
C ASN A 71 -10.72 1.20 -5.15
N SER A 72 -10.77 -0.04 -5.63
CA SER A 72 -11.63 -0.44 -6.76
C SER A 72 -13.13 -0.20 -6.51
N LEU A 73 -13.59 -0.35 -5.27
CA LEU A 73 -14.99 -0.14 -4.87
C LEU A 73 -15.35 1.34 -4.67
N ALA A 74 -14.36 2.23 -4.56
CA ALA A 74 -14.63 3.65 -4.38
C ALA A 74 -15.30 4.23 -5.65
N PRO A 75 -16.49 4.84 -5.56
CA PRO A 75 -17.21 5.41 -6.71
C PRO A 75 -16.54 6.60 -7.47
N PRO A 76 -15.40 7.21 -7.06
CA PRO A 76 -14.76 8.24 -7.88
C PRO A 76 -14.10 7.74 -9.17
N HIS A 77 -13.93 6.42 -9.37
CA HIS A 77 -13.18 5.87 -10.51
C HIS A 77 -13.73 6.26 -11.88
N ILE A 78 -15.06 6.32 -12.04
CA ILE A 78 -15.65 6.61 -13.35
C ILE A 78 -15.68 8.12 -13.61
N ASN A 79 -16.01 8.92 -12.59
CA ASN A 79 -16.12 10.37 -12.76
C ASN A 79 -14.75 11.09 -12.73
N ILE A 80 -13.74 10.66 -11.98
CA ILE A 80 -12.44 11.36 -11.98
C ILE A 80 -11.66 11.07 -13.29
N ILE A 81 -11.73 9.85 -13.81
CA ILE A 81 -11.09 9.47 -15.09
C ILE A 81 -11.79 10.16 -16.27
N MET A 82 -13.12 10.30 -16.24
CA MET A 82 -13.85 11.01 -17.30
C MET A 82 -13.77 12.55 -17.21
N THR A 83 -13.53 13.15 -16.03
CA THR A 83 -13.67 14.62 -15.88
C THR A 83 -12.36 15.38 -15.65
N PHE A 84 -11.20 14.74 -15.56
CA PHE A 84 -9.87 15.38 -15.44
C PHE A 84 -9.76 16.53 -14.40
N SER A 85 -10.69 16.62 -13.46
CA SER A 85 -10.88 17.79 -12.60
C SER A 85 -9.95 17.80 -11.39
N LYS A 86 -9.33 16.64 -11.08
CA LYS A 86 -8.28 16.46 -10.05
C LYS A 86 -7.24 15.42 -10.48
N PRO A 87 -6.39 15.71 -11.49
CA PRO A 87 -5.46 14.73 -12.07
C PRO A 87 -4.44 14.21 -11.05
N LEU A 88 -4.09 15.02 -10.06
CA LEU A 88 -3.14 14.67 -9.00
C LEU A 88 -3.66 13.54 -8.11
N ASN A 89 -4.96 13.51 -7.80
CA ASN A 89 -5.60 12.43 -7.05
C ASN A 89 -5.56 11.11 -7.82
N ALA A 90 -5.83 11.16 -9.13
CA ALA A 90 -5.79 9.98 -9.99
C ALA A 90 -4.39 9.37 -10.06
N ILE A 91 -3.35 10.22 -10.19
CA ILE A 91 -1.95 9.77 -10.19
C ILE A 91 -1.60 9.11 -8.85
N LEU A 92 -1.91 9.75 -7.73
CA LEU A 92 -1.63 9.20 -6.40
C LEU A 92 -2.37 7.88 -6.15
N LEU A 93 -3.60 7.75 -6.65
CA LEU A 93 -4.38 6.52 -6.57
C LEU A 93 -3.78 5.39 -7.42
N ILE A 94 -3.38 5.68 -8.66
CA ILE A 94 -2.75 4.67 -9.54
C ILE A 94 -1.42 4.20 -8.93
N ILE A 95 -0.57 5.15 -8.53
CA ILE A 95 0.74 4.86 -7.98
C ILE A 95 0.60 4.16 -6.61
N GLY A 96 0.04 4.83 -5.62
CA GLY A 96 -0.03 4.33 -4.24
C GLY A 96 -1.07 3.23 -4.02
N GLY A 97 -2.15 3.25 -4.79
CA GLY A 97 -3.29 2.34 -4.62
C GLY A 97 -3.23 1.06 -5.44
N TYR A 98 -2.48 1.04 -6.54
CA TYR A 98 -2.35 -0.14 -7.40
C TYR A 98 -0.88 -0.54 -7.63
N VAL A 99 -0.05 0.34 -8.19
CA VAL A 99 1.33 -0.02 -8.57
C VAL A 99 2.14 -0.46 -7.35
N LEU A 100 2.15 0.34 -6.29
CA LEU A 100 2.89 0.01 -5.07
C LEU A 100 2.26 -1.19 -4.34
N GLN A 101 0.94 -1.36 -4.40
CA GLN A 101 0.25 -2.48 -3.75
C GLN A 101 0.54 -3.80 -4.45
N ILE A 102 0.49 -3.84 -5.79
CA ILE A 102 0.88 -5.00 -6.59
C ILE A 102 2.34 -5.37 -6.32
N LEU A 103 3.22 -4.37 -6.22
CA LEU A 103 4.63 -4.59 -5.93
C LEU A 103 4.85 -5.18 -4.53
N LEU A 104 4.13 -4.66 -3.53
CA LEU A 104 4.14 -5.20 -2.16
C LEU A 104 3.68 -6.66 -2.15
N LEU A 105 2.56 -6.95 -2.82
CA LEU A 105 1.99 -8.29 -2.92
C LEU A 105 2.95 -9.27 -3.61
N TYR A 106 3.51 -8.88 -4.75
CA TYR A 106 4.46 -9.70 -5.51
C TYR A 106 5.68 -10.08 -4.66
N TYR A 107 6.32 -9.11 -4.00
CA TYR A 107 7.49 -9.41 -3.17
C TYR A 107 7.12 -10.29 -1.97
N SER A 108 6.03 -9.98 -1.27
CA SER A 108 5.58 -10.78 -0.13
C SER A 108 5.29 -12.23 -0.51
N VAL A 109 4.58 -12.48 -1.62
CA VAL A 109 4.30 -13.83 -2.10
C VAL A 109 5.58 -14.54 -2.57
N LYS A 110 6.45 -13.85 -3.31
CA LYS A 110 7.72 -14.42 -3.80
C LYS A 110 8.61 -14.89 -2.65
N ILE A 111 8.72 -14.09 -1.59
CA ILE A 111 9.53 -14.42 -0.42
C ILE A 111 8.89 -15.57 0.35
N LEU A 112 7.57 -15.53 0.56
CA LEU A 112 6.87 -16.60 1.27
C LEU A 112 6.96 -17.95 0.54
N LYS A 113 6.84 -17.95 -0.79
CA LYS A 113 7.00 -19.16 -1.61
C LYS A 113 8.42 -19.72 -1.50
N ARG A 114 9.44 -18.85 -1.48
CA ARG A 114 10.83 -19.27 -1.37
C ARG A 114 11.19 -19.76 0.04
N ASP A 115 10.61 -19.20 1.09
CA ASP A 115 10.90 -19.63 2.47
C ASP A 115 10.14 -20.95 2.82
N LYS A 116 9.15 -21.37 2.00
CA LYS A 116 8.44 -22.67 2.13
C LYS A 116 9.00 -23.82 1.26
N ILE A 117 9.95 -23.53 0.36
CA ILE A 117 10.64 -24.50 -0.50
C ILE A 117 12.05 -24.69 0.04
#